data_AF-A0A7C1M7I0-F1
#
_entry.id   AF-A0A7C1M7I0-F1
#
_cell.length_a   1.000
_cell.length_b   1.000
_cell.length_c   1.000
_cell.angle_alpha   90.00
_cell.angle_beta   90.00
_cell.angle_gamma   90.00
#
_symmetry.space_group_name_H-M   'P 1'
#
loop_
_entity.id
_entity.type
_entity.pdbx_description
1 polymer ?
#
loop_
_entity_poly.entity_id
_entity_poly.type
_entity_poly.pdbx_seq_one_letter_code
_entity_poly.pdbx_strand_id
1 'polypeptide(L)'
;MKNQLGILILIIGLSVSCVNKETEKSVIDLNAASREVIKELTDKYGETGQERISRGVNHVASIWFSEDGDADSFKKFCYVFYRSLPVERHSRQPLY
;
A
#
# COMPACT_ATOMS: atom_id res chain seq x y z
N MET A 1 -37.10 -18.76 -37.14
CA MET A 1 -36.00 -18.38 -36.24
C MET A 1 -35.08 -17.39 -36.98
N LYS A 2 -35.39 -16.09 -36.99
CA LYS A 2 -34.61 -15.08 -37.75
C LYS A 2 -34.28 -13.82 -36.93
N ASN A 3 -34.56 -13.86 -35.63
CA ASN A 3 -34.61 -12.69 -34.76
C ASN A 3 -33.60 -12.80 -33.59
N GLN A 4 -32.85 -13.90 -33.52
CA GLN A 4 -31.87 -14.17 -32.45
C GLN A 4 -30.48 -13.57 -32.76
N LEU A 5 -30.23 -13.11 -33.99
CA LEU A 5 -28.96 -12.47 -34.37
C LEU A 5 -28.80 -11.05 -33.79
N GLY A 6 -29.90 -10.34 -33.51
CA GLY A 6 -29.84 -8.97 -32.99
C GLY A 6 -29.37 -8.88 -31.54
N ILE A 7 -29.69 -9.89 -30.72
CA ILE A 7 -29.31 -9.94 -29.30
C ILE A 7 -27.80 -10.20 -29.15
N LEU A 8 -27.20 -10.97 -30.06
CA LEU A 8 -25.77 -11.29 -30.01
C LEU A 8 -24.88 -10.06 -30.30
N ILE A 9 -25.33 -9.15 -31.16
CA ILE A 9 -24.61 -7.94 -31.55
C ILE A 9 -24.63 -6.89 -30.41
N LEU A 10 -25.68 -6.86 -29.59
CA LEU A 10 -25.81 -5.93 -28.47
C LEU A 10 -24.84 -6.25 -27.31
N ILE A 11 -24.50 -7.53 -27.12
CA ILE A 11 -23.63 -7.99 -26.02
C ILE A 11 -22.14 -7.72 -26.32
N ILE A 12 -21.75 -7.72 -27.59
CA ILE A 12 -20.35 -7.52 -28.02
C ILE A 12 -19.92 -6.04 -27.93
N GLY A 13 -20.85 -5.09 -27.92
CA GLY A 13 -20.56 -3.65 -27.78
C GLY A 13 -20.26 -3.18 -26.35
N LEU A 14 -20.39 -4.04 -25.35
CA LEU A 14 -20.23 -3.71 -23.93
C LEU A 14 -18.83 -4.01 -23.35
N SER A 15 -17.88 -4.48 -24.17
CA SER A 15 -16.47 -4.56 -23.77
C SER A 15 -15.83 -3.18 -23.82
N VAL A 16 -16.19 -2.37 -22.82
CA VAL A 16 -15.44 -1.20 -22.36
C VAL A 16 -13.96 -1.61 -22.26
N SER A 17 -13.17 -1.19 -23.23
CA SER A 17 -11.72 -1.15 -23.04
C SER A 17 -11.45 0.04 -22.14
N CYS A 18 -11.38 -0.24 -20.84
CA CYS A 18 -10.53 0.53 -19.95
C CYS A 18 -9.14 0.51 -20.60
N VAL A 19 -8.79 1.59 -21.28
CA VAL A 19 -7.40 1.89 -21.57
C VAL A 19 -6.75 1.97 -20.20
N ASN A 20 -5.98 0.94 -19.84
CA ASN A 20 -5.01 1.06 -18.78
C ASN A 20 -4.02 2.10 -19.30
N LYS A 21 -4.23 3.34 -18.89
CA LYS A 21 -3.14 4.31 -18.85
C LYS A 21 -2.15 3.65 -17.90
N GLU A 22 -1.10 3.05 -18.44
CA GLU A 22 0.09 2.75 -17.67
C GLU A 22 0.56 4.11 -17.18
N THR A 23 0.05 4.52 -16.01
CA THR A 23 0.66 5.56 -15.21
C THR A 23 2.03 5.00 -14.95
N GLU A 24 3.00 5.50 -15.71
CA GLU A 24 4.43 5.29 -15.50
C GLU A 24 4.64 5.55 -14.02
N LYS A 25 4.68 4.47 -13.24
CA LYS A 25 4.87 4.57 -11.80
C LYS A 25 6.27 5.13 -11.70
N SER A 26 6.37 6.44 -11.44
CA SER A 26 7.62 7.09 -11.07
C SER A 26 8.02 6.48 -9.73
N VAL A 27 8.58 5.28 -9.78
CA VAL A 27 8.99 4.50 -8.61
C VAL A 27 10.20 5.23 -8.04
N ILE A 28 9.96 5.96 -6.95
CA ILE A 28 11.05 6.49 -6.13
C ILE A 28 11.74 5.30 -5.48
N ASP A 29 13.07 5.21 -5.60
CA ASP A 29 13.84 4.22 -4.86
C ASP A 29 13.89 4.59 -3.37
N LEU A 30 13.02 3.95 -2.59
CA LEU A 30 12.92 4.13 -1.15
C LEU A 30 13.66 3.04 -0.35
N ASN A 31 14.49 2.20 -0.98
CA ASN A 31 15.13 1.09 -0.28
C ASN A 31 16.04 1.55 0.85
N ALA A 32 16.84 2.59 0.62
CA ALA A 32 17.74 3.14 1.65
C ALA A 32 16.94 3.76 2.81
N ALA A 33 15.95 4.60 2.48
CA ALA A 33 15.08 5.25 3.48
C ALA A 33 14.28 4.22 4.29
N SER A 34 13.80 3.15 3.65
CA SER A 34 13.06 2.07 4.32
C SER A 34 13.93 1.35 5.35
N ARG A 35 15.19 1.02 5.01
CA ARG A 35 16.13 0.39 5.96
C ARG A 35 16.46 1.30 7.14
N GLU A 36 16.67 2.59 6.89
CA GLU A 36 16.90 3.61 7.91
C GLU A 36 15.72 3.68 8.89
N VAL A 37 14.51 3.85 8.37
CA VAL A 37 13.28 3.93 9.16
C VAL A 37 13.03 2.67 9.97
N ILE A 38 13.19 1.48 9.37
CA ILE A 38 13.01 0.20 10.09
C ILE A 38 13.98 0.14 11.26
N LYS A 39 15.26 0.44 11.03
CA LYS A 39 16.27 0.43 12.09
C LYS A 39 15.88 1.39 13.22
N GLU A 40 15.58 2.65 12.91
CA GLU A 40 15.27 3.66 13.93
C GLU A 40 13.97 3.36 14.70
N LEU A 41 12.94 2.87 14.01
CA LEU A 41 11.70 2.46 14.66
C LEU A 41 11.91 1.23 15.54
N THR A 42 12.72 0.25 15.12
CA THR A 42 13.06 -0.92 15.93
C THR A 42 13.89 -0.54 17.14
N ASP A 43 14.89 0.34 16.98
CA ASP A 43 15.70 0.87 18.09
C ASP A 43 14.81 1.60 19.12
N LYS A 44 13.75 2.29 18.65
CA LYS A 44 12.85 3.06 19.50
C LYS A 44 11.76 2.24 20.21
N TYR A 45 11.17 1.27 19.51
CA TYR A 45 10.00 0.52 20.01
C TYR A 45 10.33 -0.92 20.43
N GLY A 46 11.59 -1.34 20.27
CA GLY A 46 12.09 -2.65 20.66
C GLY A 46 11.88 -3.75 19.62
N GLU A 47 12.63 -4.84 19.78
CA GLU A 47 12.67 -5.97 18.84
C GLU A 47 11.34 -6.72 18.72
N THR A 48 10.51 -6.74 19.77
CA THR A 48 9.17 -7.35 19.76
C THR A 48 8.28 -6.78 18.64
N GLY A 49 8.51 -5.52 18.24
CA GLY A 49 7.79 -4.86 17.16
C GLY A 49 8.43 -4.97 15.77
N GLN A 50 9.64 -5.54 15.66
CA GLN A 50 10.48 -5.45 14.45
C GLN A 50 9.81 -6.03 13.20
N GLU A 51 9.22 -7.21 13.29
CA GLU A 51 8.48 -7.85 12.19
C GLU A 51 7.33 -6.95 11.68
N ARG A 52 6.57 -6.37 12.61
CA ARG A 52 5.45 -5.47 12.29
C ARG A 52 5.94 -4.16 11.68
N ILE A 53 7.05 -3.62 12.19
CA ILE A 53 7.71 -2.42 11.67
C ILE A 53 8.17 -2.66 10.24
N SER A 54 8.95 -3.72 10.02
CA SER A 54 9.48 -4.09 8.70
C SER A 54 8.36 -4.27 7.67
N ARG A 55 7.32 -5.05 8.00
CA ARG A 55 6.20 -5.27 7.08
C ARG A 55 5.45 -3.98 6.75
N GLY A 56 5.17 -3.14 7.76
CA GLY A 56 4.44 -1.89 7.54
C GLY A 56 5.24 -0.89 6.70
N VAL A 57 6.52 -0.69 7.02
CA VAL A 57 7.38 0.24 6.27
C VAL A 57 7.55 -0.22 4.82
N ASN A 58 7.83 -1.50 4.59
CA ASN A 58 7.96 -2.05 3.23
C ASN A 58 6.65 -1.97 2.45
N HIS A 59 5.51 -2.17 3.12
CA HIS A 59 4.21 -2.02 2.46
C HIS A 59 3.99 -0.58 2.01
N VAL A 60 4.21 0.40 2.89
CA VAL A 60 4.07 1.82 2.55
C VAL A 60 5.01 2.19 1.39
N ALA A 61 6.27 1.76 1.42
CA ALA A 61 7.22 2.00 0.34
C ALA A 61 6.75 1.42 -1.01
N SER A 62 6.09 0.26 -1.00
CA SER A 62 5.58 -0.38 -2.23
C SER A 62 4.43 0.39 -2.90
N ILE A 63 3.73 1.24 -2.15
CA ILE A 63 2.60 2.04 -2.61
C ILE A 63 2.87 3.55 -2.54
N TRP A 64 4.12 3.95 -2.30
CA TRP A 64 4.51 5.36 -2.26
C TRP A 64 4.83 5.87 -3.66
N PHE A 65 4.22 6.98 -4.05
CA PHE A 65 4.40 7.61 -5.35
C PHE A 65 5.06 8.98 -5.20
N SER A 66 5.52 9.53 -6.32
CA SER A 66 6.11 10.88 -6.38
C SER A 66 5.19 11.98 -5.85
N GLU A 67 3.89 11.78 -5.99
CA GLU A 67 2.82 12.67 -5.56
C GLU A 67 2.66 12.70 -4.04
N ASP A 68 3.06 11.62 -3.35
CA ASP A 68 3.06 11.53 -1.88
C ASP A 68 4.28 12.24 -1.27
N GLY A 69 5.34 12.40 -2.05
CA GLY A 69 6.55 13.15 -1.70
C GLY A 69 7.83 12.33 -1.85
N ASP A 70 8.94 12.99 -1.53
CA ASP A 70 10.28 12.42 -1.59
C ASP A 70 10.61 11.45 -0.44
N ALA A 71 11.84 10.94 -0.42
CA ALA A 71 12.31 10.04 0.62
C ALA A 71 12.18 10.63 2.04
N ASP A 72 12.41 11.93 2.23
CA ASP A 72 12.28 12.56 3.54
C ASP A 72 10.82 12.68 3.98
N SER A 73 9.91 12.91 3.04
CA SER A 73 8.46 12.91 3.26
C SER A 73 7.97 11.52 3.66
N PHE A 74 8.46 10.48 2.98
CA PHE A 74 8.23 9.08 3.34
C PHE A 74 8.69 8.77 4.78
N LYS A 75 9.93 9.15 5.15
CA LYS A 75 10.46 8.92 6.50
C LYS A 75 9.58 9.57 7.56
N LYS A 76 9.23 10.85 7.37
CA LYS A 76 8.34 11.60 8.27
C LYS A 76 6.99 10.91 8.44
N PHE A 77 6.39 10.45 7.34
CA PHE A 77 5.12 9.71 7.38
C PHE A 77 5.23 8.46 8.27
N CYS A 78 6.24 7.62 8.05
CA CYS A 78 6.44 6.42 8.85
C CYS A 78 6.59 6.73 10.35
N TYR A 79 7.37 7.76 10.71
CA TYR A 79 7.54 8.13 12.12
C TYR A 79 6.25 8.61 12.78
N VAL A 80 5.42 9.37 12.06
CA VAL A 80 4.12 9.84 12.55
C VAL A 80 3.13 8.68 12.67
N PHE A 81 3.07 7.80 11.68
CA PHE A 81 2.20 6.64 11.68
C PHE A 81 2.46 5.75 12.92
N TYR A 82 3.71 5.37 13.17
CA TYR A 82 4.05 4.51 14.31
C TYR A 82 3.96 5.21 15.66
N ARG A 83 4.12 6.54 15.74
CA ARG A 83 3.83 7.32 16.96
C ARG A 83 2.34 7.25 17.33
N SER A 84 1.48 7.14 16.33
CA SER A 84 0.02 7.21 16.49
C SER A 84 -0.62 5.85 16.77
N LEU A 85 0.14 4.75 16.69
CA LEU A 85 -0.37 3.40 16.95
C LEU A 85 -0.34 3.10 18.45
N PRO A 86 -1.47 2.77 19.09
CA PRO A 86 -1.47 2.26 20.46
C PRO A 86 -0.72 0.92 20.52
N VAL A 87 0.06 0.72 21.59
CA VAL A 87 0.86 -0.50 21.82
C VAL A 87 -0.03 -1.75 22.00
N GLU A 88 -1.31 -1.58 22.31
CA GLU A 88 -2.23 -2.67 22.61
C GLU A 88 -3.06 -3.11 21.40
N ARG A 89 -2.73 -4.31 20.88
CA ARG A 89 -3.70 -5.15 20.15
C ARG A 89 -3.84 -6.51 20.83
N HIS A 90 -3.93 -6.52 22.16
CA HIS A 90 -4.10 -7.75 22.96
C HIS A 90 -5.57 -8.10 23.29
N SER A 91 -6.55 -7.32 22.85
CA SER A 91 -7.96 -7.54 23.24
C SER A 91 -8.90 -7.58 22.05
N ARG A 92 -8.56 -8.38 21.02
CA ARG A 92 -9.62 -9.13 20.33
C ARG A 92 -9.86 -10.41 21.10
N GLN A 93 -10.59 -10.30 22.21
CA GLN A 93 -11.20 -11.48 22.82
C GLN A 93 -12.14 -12.09 21.78
N PRO A 94 -12.09 -13.41 21.54
CA PRO A 94 -13.11 -14.06 20.73
C PRO A 94 -14.45 -13.85 21.44
N LEU A 95 -15.42 -13.29 20.72
CA LEU A 95 -16.81 -13.30 21.16
C LEU A 95 -17.23 -14.77 21.23
N TYR A 96 -17.38 -15.28 22.44
CA TYR A 96 -18.17 -16.49 22.70
C TYR A 96 -19.65 -16.16 22.55
#